data_AF-A0A1W0DB39-F1
#
_entry.id   AF-A0A1W0DB39-F1
#
_cell.length_a   1.000
_cell.length_b   1.000
_cell.length_c   1.000
_cell.angle_alpha   90.00
_cell.angle_beta   90.00
_cell.angle_gamma   90.00
#
_symmetry.space_group_name_H-M   'P 1'
#
loop_
_entity.id
_entity.type
_entity.pdbx_description
1 polymer ?
#
loop_
_entity_poly.entity_id
_entity_poly.type
_entity_poly.pdbx_seq_one_letter_code
_entity_poly.pdbx_strand_id
1 'polypeptide(L)'
;MAKRDLSKPLDSVAFRCGECRHSFDAVPGRVEDDPEQGHHPFSYAAQCPMCGAEAGQASFHRGLLKAWASATGPRTEDGKAASAKNLAGHPTPEEALRTRFNAMKHGMNAETAQYFPARPGKYPACSSCDVDPGYCAKQPACIKQTQLFMVHHAAFEQRNPKHLTPIYSSIQASITAIIQQILQTIIADGVKLEAPAWAVTREGDIVIGEYNDFETGEKRIIMETKAHPLLKPLQEFLSRNNMALSDMGMTPKAIELEEPQMGRLAPGGDGIATLSLEEYAAKSSESLAALKAQVDRANARKQRDPVLIEYQQQNGGEQ
;
A
#
# COMPACT_ATOMS: atom_id res chain seq x y z
N MET A 1 20.51 40.18 3.01
CA MET A 1 19.29 40.56 2.27
C MET A 1 18.18 40.70 3.29
N ALA A 2 17.54 41.87 3.38
CA ALA A 2 16.40 42.06 4.28
C ALA A 2 15.33 40.99 3.97
N LYS A 3 14.78 40.37 5.02
CA LYS A 3 13.80 39.30 4.91
C LYS A 3 12.58 39.86 4.16
N ARG A 4 12.28 39.33 2.98
CA ARG A 4 11.14 39.79 2.16
C ARG A 4 9.87 39.57 2.96
N ASP A 5 9.23 40.66 3.36
CA ASP A 5 7.94 40.64 4.02
C ASP A 5 6.86 40.51 2.95
N LEU A 6 6.41 39.28 2.71
CA LEU A 6 5.47 38.95 1.63
C LEU A 6 4.02 39.36 1.97
N SER A 7 3.79 40.06 3.09
CA SER A 7 2.50 40.69 3.42
C SER A 7 2.30 42.06 2.78
N LYS A 8 3.37 42.65 2.23
CA LYS A 8 3.40 43.96 1.55
C LYS A 8 3.39 43.79 0.03
N PRO A 9 3.07 44.85 -0.75
CA PRO A 9 3.19 44.79 -2.21
C PRO A 9 4.62 44.39 -2.62
N LEU A 10 4.73 43.49 -3.59
CA LEU A 10 5.98 42.92 -4.06
C LEU A 10 6.58 43.76 -5.17
N ASP A 11 7.86 44.10 -5.05
CA ASP A 11 8.61 44.88 -6.06
C ASP A 11 8.86 44.10 -7.36
N SER A 12 8.82 42.75 -7.30
CA SER A 12 9.04 41.86 -8.44
C SER A 12 8.06 40.71 -8.41
N VAL A 13 7.29 40.52 -9.49
CA VAL A 13 6.29 39.45 -9.62
C VAL A 13 6.47 38.72 -10.95
N ALA A 14 6.29 37.40 -10.92
CA ALA A 14 6.27 36.59 -12.13
C ALA A 14 4.88 36.62 -12.78
N PHE A 15 4.82 37.02 -14.05
CA PHE A 15 3.60 37.10 -14.86
C PHE A 15 3.59 36.02 -15.93
N ARG A 16 2.39 35.62 -16.37
CA ARG A 16 2.22 34.72 -17.52
C ARG A 16 1.12 35.26 -18.42
N CYS A 17 1.49 35.64 -19.64
CA CYS A 17 0.52 36.17 -20.61
C CYS A 17 -0.44 35.06 -21.08
N GLY A 18 -1.73 35.37 -21.17
CA GLY A 18 -2.75 34.44 -21.68
C GLY A 18 -2.65 34.19 -23.18
N GLU A 19 -2.27 35.21 -23.96
CA GLU A 19 -2.24 35.16 -25.42
C GLU A 19 -0.99 34.47 -25.95
N CYS A 20 0.20 34.97 -25.57
CA CYS A 20 1.48 34.46 -26.09
C CYS A 20 2.12 33.38 -25.20
N ARG A 21 1.52 33.07 -24.04
CA ARG A 21 2.01 32.10 -23.03
C ARG A 21 3.41 32.39 -22.47
N HIS A 22 3.99 33.54 -22.80
CA HIS A 22 5.31 33.96 -22.33
C HIS A 22 5.25 34.25 -20.82
N SER A 23 6.26 33.77 -20.09
CA SER A 23 6.43 34.01 -18.66
C SER A 23 7.58 34.96 -18.45
N PHE A 24 7.39 36.00 -17.65
CA PHE A 24 8.38 37.05 -17.43
C PHE A 24 8.30 37.60 -16.01
N ASP A 25 9.43 38.05 -15.49
CA ASP A 25 9.52 38.73 -14.20
C ASP A 25 9.59 40.23 -14.44
N ALA A 26 8.67 40.99 -13.85
CA ALA A 26 8.62 42.44 -14.00
C ALA A 26 8.15 43.12 -12.72
N VAL A 27 8.37 44.44 -12.67
CA VAL A 27 7.71 45.31 -11.69
C VAL A 27 6.23 45.40 -12.08
N PRO A 28 5.28 45.20 -11.14
CA PRO A 28 3.86 45.31 -11.44
C PRO A 28 3.53 46.71 -12.01
N GLY A 29 2.85 46.75 -13.16
CA GLY A 29 2.38 48.01 -13.75
C GLY A 29 1.10 48.51 -13.10
N ARG A 30 0.27 47.59 -12.59
CA ARG A 30 -0.95 47.86 -11.83
C ARG A 30 -1.02 46.92 -10.62
N VAL A 31 -1.29 47.50 -9.46
CA VAL A 31 -1.54 46.79 -8.21
C VAL A 31 -2.96 47.14 -7.79
N GLU A 32 -3.84 46.15 -7.65
CA GLU A 32 -5.20 46.36 -7.14
C GLU A 32 -5.36 45.67 -5.80
N ASP A 33 -6.08 46.32 -4.89
CA ASP A 33 -6.46 45.73 -3.62
C ASP A 33 -7.58 44.71 -3.86
N ASP A 34 -7.27 43.43 -3.65
CA ASP A 34 -8.22 42.32 -3.77
C ASP A 34 -8.37 41.63 -2.40
N PRO A 35 -9.29 42.14 -1.55
CA PRO A 35 -9.46 41.61 -0.19
C PRO A 35 -10.08 40.21 -0.16
N GLU A 36 -10.58 39.67 -1.28
CA GLU A 36 -11.10 38.29 -1.34
C GLU A 36 -9.95 37.25 -1.33
N GLN A 37 -8.73 37.66 -1.70
CA GLN A 37 -7.55 36.79 -1.61
C GLN A 37 -6.99 36.76 -0.18
N GLY A 38 -7.60 35.94 0.69
CA GLY A 38 -7.25 35.84 2.11
C GLY A 38 -5.80 35.48 2.47
N HIS A 39 -4.94 35.11 1.50
CA HIS A 39 -3.51 34.82 1.71
C HIS A 39 -2.58 35.97 1.30
N HIS A 40 -3.01 36.84 0.38
CA HIS A 40 -2.25 37.99 -0.12
C HIS A 40 -3.22 38.99 -0.79
N PRO A 41 -3.54 40.13 -0.16
CA PRO A 41 -4.66 40.99 -0.57
C PRO A 41 -4.36 41.92 -1.76
N PHE A 42 -3.40 41.56 -2.61
CA PHE A 42 -2.99 42.38 -3.77
C PHE A 42 -3.00 41.55 -5.05
N SER A 43 -3.72 42.03 -6.06
CA SER A 43 -3.69 41.52 -7.42
C SER A 43 -2.66 42.33 -8.23
N TYR A 44 -1.90 41.63 -9.09
CA TYR A 44 -0.85 42.25 -9.90
C TYR A 44 -1.14 42.03 -11.38
N ALA A 45 -0.99 43.10 -12.17
CA ALA A 45 -0.99 43.06 -13.62
C ALA A 45 0.20 43.82 -14.20
N ALA A 46 0.73 43.32 -15.32
CA ALA A 46 1.81 43.96 -16.07
C ALA A 46 1.61 43.75 -17.57
N GLN A 47 2.09 44.68 -18.39
CA GLN A 47 2.06 44.53 -19.84
C GLN A 47 3.09 43.49 -20.30
N CYS A 48 2.69 42.59 -21.18
CA CYS A 48 3.59 41.60 -21.73
C CYS A 48 4.61 42.26 -22.69
N PRO A 49 5.91 42.01 -22.53
CA PRO A 49 6.93 42.61 -23.41
C PRO A 49 6.89 42.09 -24.84
N MET A 50 6.20 40.97 -25.11
CA MET A 50 6.15 40.33 -26.42
C MET A 50 4.92 40.72 -27.25
N CYS A 51 3.75 40.88 -26.62
CA CYS A 51 2.49 41.17 -27.33
C CYS A 51 1.77 42.43 -26.84
N GLY A 52 2.28 43.10 -25.79
CA GLY A 52 1.67 44.30 -25.22
C GLY A 52 0.38 44.05 -24.41
N ALA A 53 -0.20 42.85 -24.47
CA ALA A 53 -1.41 42.51 -23.72
C ALA A 53 -1.16 42.50 -22.21
N GLU A 54 -2.20 42.85 -21.44
CA GLU A 54 -2.16 42.83 -19.98
C GLU A 54 -2.12 41.38 -19.48
N ALA A 55 -1.03 41.03 -18.79
CA ALA A 55 -0.80 39.71 -18.22
C ALA A 55 -1.03 39.73 -16.71
N GLY A 56 -1.84 38.80 -16.23
CA GLY A 56 -2.02 38.55 -14.80
C GLY A 56 -0.85 37.79 -14.20
N GLN A 57 -0.78 37.82 -12.87
CA GLN A 57 0.18 37.05 -12.09
C GLN A 57 0.14 35.55 -12.42
N ALA A 58 1.31 34.92 -12.54
CA ALA A 58 1.43 33.51 -12.85
C ALA A 58 0.89 32.60 -11.72
N SER A 59 0.26 31.48 -12.09
CA SER A 59 -0.36 30.54 -11.15
C SER A 59 0.63 29.91 -10.16
N PHE A 60 1.85 29.61 -10.60
CA PHE A 60 2.90 29.07 -9.72
C PHE A 60 3.36 30.11 -8.68
N HIS A 61 3.42 31.38 -9.06
CA HIS A 61 3.80 32.47 -8.15
C HIS A 61 2.72 32.71 -7.08
N ARG A 62 1.44 32.59 -7.45
CA ARG A 62 0.32 32.52 -6.48
C ARG A 62 0.46 31.33 -5.52
N GLY A 63 0.85 30.17 -6.05
CA GLY A 63 1.11 28.96 -5.25
C GLY A 63 2.22 29.16 -4.22
N LEU A 64 3.31 29.84 -4.58
CA LEU A 64 4.41 30.18 -3.66
C LEU A 64 3.96 31.11 -2.53
N LEU A 65 3.15 32.13 -2.83
CA LEU A 65 2.60 33.04 -1.81
C LEU A 65 1.64 32.31 -0.85
N LYS A 66 0.78 31.43 -1.38
CA LYS A 66 -0.09 30.58 -0.55
C LYS A 66 0.70 29.64 0.35
N ALA A 67 1.75 29.02 -0.19
CA ALA A 67 2.63 28.13 0.58
C ALA A 67 3.37 28.88 1.69
N TRP A 68 3.80 30.12 1.45
CA TRP A 68 4.41 30.97 2.46
C TRP A 68 3.41 31.38 3.56
N ALA A 69 2.21 31.85 3.17
CA ALA A 69 1.17 32.25 4.13
C ALA A 69 0.71 31.07 5.01
N SER A 70 0.68 29.86 4.43
CA SER A 70 0.28 28.62 5.08
C SER A 70 1.45 27.86 5.71
N ALA A 71 2.66 28.40 5.71
CA ALA A 71 3.82 27.74 6.30
C ALA A 71 3.58 27.53 7.80
N THR A 72 3.47 26.27 8.20
CA THR A 72 3.27 25.82 9.58
C THR A 72 4.61 25.83 10.34
N GLY A 73 5.23 27.00 10.44
CA GLY A 73 6.41 27.25 11.27
C GLY A 73 6.08 28.12 12.47
N PRO A 74 6.89 28.07 13.55
CA PRO A 74 6.71 28.99 14.67
C PRO A 74 6.83 30.44 14.19
N ARG A 75 5.76 31.22 14.41
CA ARG A 75 5.67 32.61 13.94
C ARG A 75 6.39 33.58 14.87
N THR A 76 6.45 33.28 16.16
CA THR A 76 7.09 34.08 17.21
C THR A 76 8.63 34.00 17.13
N GLU A 77 9.32 35.07 17.53
CA GLU A 77 10.79 35.07 17.60
C GLU A 77 11.30 34.02 18.60
N ASP A 78 10.62 33.86 19.72
CA ASP A 78 10.92 32.81 20.72
C ASP A 78 10.73 31.40 20.16
N GLY A 79 9.68 31.16 19.38
CA GLY A 79 9.44 29.87 18.74
C GLY A 79 10.47 29.55 17.65
N LYS A 80 10.92 30.58 16.91
CA LYS A 80 12.03 30.45 15.95
C LYS A 80 13.35 30.18 16.67
N ALA A 81 13.60 30.83 17.79
CA ALA A 81 14.79 30.60 18.61
C ALA A 81 14.78 29.21 19.25
N ALA A 82 13.61 28.70 19.69
CA ALA A 82 13.45 27.34 20.19
C ALA A 82 13.68 26.30 19.09
N SER A 83 13.11 26.49 17.89
CA SER A 83 13.40 25.62 16.75
C SER A 83 14.86 25.69 16.31
N ALA A 84 15.49 26.87 16.32
CA ALA A 84 16.91 27.02 16.00
C ALA A 84 17.81 26.33 17.05
N LYS A 85 17.44 26.40 18.34
CA LYS A 85 18.10 25.64 19.41
C LYS A 85 17.94 24.12 19.23
N ASN A 86 16.79 23.64 18.73
CA ASN A 86 16.60 22.23 18.42
C ASN A 86 17.46 21.73 17.25
N LEU A 87 17.83 22.62 16.32
CA LEU A 87 18.79 22.32 15.25
C LEU A 87 20.26 22.54 15.66
N ALA A 88 20.52 23.17 16.81
CA ALA A 88 21.88 23.36 17.30
C ALA A 88 22.40 22.02 17.83
N GLY A 89 23.27 21.37 17.05
CA GLY A 89 23.86 20.07 17.38
C GLY A 89 23.28 18.88 16.62
N HIS A 90 22.22 19.07 15.82
CA HIS A 90 21.62 18.02 14.99
C HIS A 90 21.24 18.53 13.59
N PRO A 91 21.50 17.77 12.51
CA PRO A 91 22.24 16.51 12.49
C PRO A 91 23.76 16.75 12.60
N THR A 92 24.44 15.98 13.45
CA THR A 92 25.92 15.93 13.45
C THR A 92 26.44 15.40 12.10
N PRO A 93 27.72 15.62 11.73
CA PRO A 93 28.27 15.10 10.47
C PRO A 93 28.13 13.57 10.32
N GLU A 94 28.22 12.83 11.43
CA GLU A 94 28.01 11.38 11.46
C GLU A 94 26.52 11.00 11.33
N GLU A 95 25.60 11.75 11.93
CA GLU A 95 24.15 11.58 11.76
C GLU A 95 23.69 11.99 10.35
N ALA A 96 24.33 13.00 9.75
CA ALA A 96 24.12 13.40 8.36
C ALA A 96 24.60 12.30 7.40
N LEU A 97 25.71 11.62 7.71
CA LEU A 97 26.17 10.46 6.96
C LEU A 97 25.23 9.26 7.13
N ARG A 98 24.71 8.99 8.33
CA ARG A 98 23.70 7.94 8.57
C ARG A 98 22.36 8.23 7.89
N THR A 99 21.90 9.48 7.90
CA THR A 99 20.67 9.89 7.20
C THR A 99 20.84 9.90 5.68
N ARG A 100 22.02 10.28 5.16
CA ARG A 100 22.38 10.15 3.74
C ARG A 100 22.59 8.69 3.30
N PHE A 101 23.15 7.84 4.17
CA PHE A 101 23.24 6.40 3.90
C PHE A 101 21.88 5.71 3.97
N ASN A 102 20.95 6.15 4.82
CA ASN A 102 19.56 5.69 4.78
C ASN A 102 18.89 6.11 3.47
N ALA A 103 19.09 7.35 3.01
CA ALA A 103 18.58 7.77 1.70
C ALA A 103 19.17 6.99 0.51
N MET A 104 20.39 6.43 0.62
CA MET A 104 21.02 5.61 -0.43
C MET A 104 20.83 4.10 -0.29
N LYS A 105 20.56 3.57 0.92
CA LYS A 105 20.25 2.15 1.15
C LYS A 105 18.77 1.82 0.97
N HIS A 106 17.98 2.80 0.57
CA HIS A 106 16.61 2.61 0.18
C HIS A 106 16.51 2.62 -1.35
N GLY A 107 17.00 1.53 -1.94
CA GLY A 107 16.53 1.13 -3.27
C GLY A 107 15.01 1.06 -3.28
N MET A 108 14.42 1.05 -4.47
CA MET A 108 12.98 1.13 -4.79
C MET A 108 12.01 0.26 -3.93
N ASN A 109 12.52 -0.64 -3.08
CA ASN A 109 11.78 -1.56 -2.20
C ASN A 109 12.07 -1.39 -0.69
N ALA A 110 12.81 -0.37 -0.25
CA ALA A 110 13.08 -0.23 1.18
C ALA A 110 11.95 0.51 1.88
N GLU A 111 11.09 -0.28 2.53
CA GLU A 111 10.09 0.22 3.45
C GLU A 111 10.79 0.63 4.76
N THR A 112 10.74 1.92 5.10
CA THR A 112 11.05 2.35 6.46
C THR A 112 10.00 1.70 7.38
N ALA A 113 10.39 0.74 8.20
CA ALA A 113 9.51 0.16 9.21
C ALA A 113 9.00 1.29 10.12
N GLN A 114 7.76 1.72 9.91
CA GLN A 114 7.10 2.70 10.76
C GLN A 114 6.74 1.99 12.05
N TYR A 115 7.64 2.05 13.03
CA TYR A 115 7.36 1.52 14.36
C TYR A 115 6.08 2.16 14.92
N PHE A 116 5.18 1.34 15.47
CA PHE A 116 3.99 1.82 16.14
C PHE A 116 4.40 2.67 17.36
N PRO A 117 4.07 3.96 17.43
CA PRO A 117 4.52 4.81 18.53
C PRO A 117 3.96 4.32 19.87
N ALA A 118 4.74 4.43 20.94
CA ALA A 118 4.23 4.12 22.27
C ALA A 118 3.18 5.17 22.71
N ARG A 119 1.90 4.78 22.71
CA ARG A 119 0.78 5.62 23.16
C ARG A 119 -0.11 4.83 24.12
N PRO A 120 0.16 4.87 25.43
CA PRO A 120 -0.61 4.13 26.42
C PRO A 120 -2.09 4.54 26.34
N GLY A 121 -2.99 3.55 26.34
CA GLY A 121 -4.45 3.78 26.34
C GLY A 121 -5.05 4.32 25.03
N LYS A 122 -4.25 4.47 23.95
CA LYS A 122 -4.76 4.97 22.66
C LYS A 122 -5.04 3.86 21.64
N TYR A 123 -4.45 2.68 21.81
CA TYR A 123 -4.73 1.54 20.95
C TYR A 123 -5.89 0.70 21.51
N PRO A 124 -6.76 0.11 20.66
CA PRO A 124 -7.79 -0.81 21.12
C PRO A 124 -7.23 -1.99 21.93
N ALA A 125 -6.04 -2.46 21.54
CA ALA A 125 -5.33 -3.53 22.25
C ALA A 125 -4.80 -3.11 23.63
N CYS A 126 -4.79 -1.83 23.99
CA CYS A 126 -4.31 -1.37 25.30
C CYS A 126 -5.25 -1.78 26.44
N SER A 127 -6.54 -2.00 26.19
CA SER A 127 -7.50 -2.38 27.25
C SER A 127 -7.25 -3.77 27.82
N SER A 128 -6.74 -4.69 26.99
CA SER A 128 -6.37 -6.06 27.37
C SER A 128 -4.86 -6.26 27.49
N CYS A 129 -4.07 -5.18 27.48
CA CYS A 129 -2.62 -5.26 27.52
C CYS A 129 -2.10 -5.42 28.95
N ASP A 130 -1.22 -6.41 29.12
CA ASP A 130 -0.45 -6.75 30.32
C ASP A 130 0.76 -5.82 30.57
N VAL A 131 1.07 -4.90 29.67
CA VAL A 131 2.23 -4.01 29.78
C VAL A 131 1.89 -2.80 30.66
N ASP A 132 2.70 -2.57 31.69
CA ASP A 132 2.57 -1.41 32.57
C ASP A 132 2.55 -0.08 31.77
N PRO A 133 1.56 0.80 31.97
CA PRO A 133 1.45 2.07 31.24
C PRO A 133 2.68 2.98 31.42
N GLY A 134 3.31 2.96 32.60
CA GLY A 134 4.51 3.74 32.91
C GLY A 134 5.74 3.24 32.17
N TYR A 135 5.90 1.92 32.06
CA TYR A 135 6.93 1.30 31.22
C TYR A 135 6.66 1.54 29.73
N CYS A 136 5.41 1.37 29.27
CA CYS A 136 5.00 1.56 27.88
C CYS A 136 5.34 2.97 27.37
N ALA A 137 5.04 4.01 28.16
CA ALA A 137 5.29 5.41 27.79
C ALA A 137 6.78 5.74 27.57
N LYS A 138 7.69 4.99 28.21
CA LYS A 138 9.14 5.19 28.10
C LYS A 138 9.75 4.52 26.87
N GLN A 139 9.03 3.60 26.25
CA GLN A 139 9.53 2.87 25.09
C GLN A 139 9.42 3.71 23.82
N PRO A 140 10.35 3.55 22.86
CA PRO A 140 10.24 4.23 21.57
C PRO A 140 9.08 3.71 20.71
N ALA A 141 8.60 2.48 20.98
CA ALA A 141 7.54 1.82 20.24
C ALA A 141 6.64 0.95 21.13
N CYS A 142 5.42 0.68 20.66
CA CYS A 142 4.49 -0.23 21.31
C CYS A 142 4.98 -1.68 21.17
N ILE A 143 5.49 -2.26 22.25
CA ILE A 143 6.09 -3.61 22.27
C ILE A 143 5.17 -4.68 21.66
N LYS A 144 3.88 -4.71 22.03
CA LYS A 144 2.95 -5.75 21.56
C LYS A 144 2.64 -5.64 20.07
N GLN A 145 2.41 -4.43 19.57
CA GLN A 145 2.14 -4.22 18.15
C GLN A 145 3.39 -4.45 17.31
N THR A 146 4.56 -4.03 17.80
CA THR A 146 5.83 -4.32 17.15
C THR A 146 6.13 -5.82 17.15
N GLN A 147 5.85 -6.55 18.24
CA GLN A 147 6.01 -8.00 18.27
C GLN A 147 5.09 -8.69 17.26
N LEU A 148 3.82 -8.30 17.20
CA LEU A 148 2.86 -8.85 16.24
C LEU A 148 3.34 -8.60 14.79
N PHE A 149 3.72 -7.37 14.48
CA PHE A 149 4.25 -6.99 13.19
C PHE A 149 5.51 -7.79 12.81
N MET A 150 6.46 -7.92 13.73
CA MET A 150 7.70 -8.67 13.49
C MET A 150 7.44 -10.15 13.24
N VAL A 151 6.48 -10.76 13.94
CA VAL A 151 6.10 -12.17 13.72
C VAL A 151 5.47 -12.35 12.33
N HIS A 152 4.60 -11.42 11.91
CA HIS A 152 4.06 -11.42 10.55
C HIS A 152 5.17 -11.23 9.51
N HIS A 153 6.00 -10.20 9.67
CA HIS A 153 7.07 -9.90 8.74
C HIS A 153 8.06 -11.07 8.60
N ALA A 154 8.49 -11.66 9.71
CA ALA A 154 9.38 -12.82 9.70
C ALA A 154 8.74 -14.03 9.01
N ALA A 155 7.44 -14.28 9.22
CA ALA A 155 6.73 -15.36 8.54
C ALA A 155 6.65 -15.15 7.02
N PHE A 156 6.45 -13.91 6.58
CA PHE A 156 6.46 -13.55 5.15
C PHE A 156 7.86 -13.65 4.53
N GLU A 157 8.88 -13.13 5.22
CA GLU A 157 10.27 -13.16 4.74
C GLU A 157 10.78 -14.61 4.62
N GLN A 158 10.51 -15.43 5.63
CA GLN A 158 10.94 -16.84 5.66
C GLN A 158 10.02 -17.76 4.84
N ARG A 159 8.94 -17.23 4.24
CA ARG A 159 7.90 -17.99 3.53
C ARG A 159 7.38 -19.19 4.33
N ASN A 160 7.37 -19.09 5.66
CA ASN A 160 7.00 -20.19 6.54
C ASN A 160 5.73 -19.83 7.31
N PRO A 161 4.54 -20.29 6.87
CA PRO A 161 3.27 -19.95 7.51
C PRO A 161 3.11 -20.58 8.90
N LYS A 162 3.97 -21.54 9.28
CA LYS A 162 3.89 -22.21 10.58
C LYS A 162 4.02 -21.23 11.75
N HIS A 163 4.78 -20.15 11.59
CA HIS A 163 4.94 -19.13 12.63
C HIS A 163 3.66 -18.36 12.94
N LEU A 164 2.71 -18.32 12.00
CA LEU A 164 1.42 -17.63 12.18
C LEU A 164 0.30 -18.56 12.64
N THR A 165 0.54 -19.88 12.69
CA THR A 165 -0.49 -20.85 13.08
C THR A 165 -1.12 -20.58 14.45
N PRO A 166 -0.39 -20.16 15.52
CA PRO A 166 -1.03 -19.86 16.81
C PRO A 166 -1.90 -18.60 16.76
N ILE A 167 -1.51 -17.61 15.96
CA ILE A 167 -2.25 -16.35 15.82
C ILE A 167 -3.54 -16.61 15.05
N TYR A 168 -3.44 -17.29 13.90
CA TYR A 168 -4.60 -17.60 13.08
C TYR A 168 -5.53 -18.63 13.74
N SER A 169 -5.02 -19.60 14.50
CA SER A 169 -5.87 -20.52 15.25
C SER A 169 -6.67 -19.78 16.32
N SER A 170 -6.05 -18.83 17.01
CA SER A 170 -6.75 -17.97 17.98
C SER A 170 -7.82 -17.10 17.31
N ILE A 171 -7.50 -16.48 16.17
CA ILE A 171 -8.47 -15.68 15.40
C ILE A 171 -9.63 -16.56 14.92
N GLN A 172 -9.36 -17.72 14.33
CA GLN A 172 -10.42 -18.63 13.87
C GLN A 172 -11.28 -19.15 15.01
N ALA A 173 -10.69 -19.46 16.16
CA ALA A 173 -11.44 -19.84 17.36
C ALA A 173 -12.37 -18.70 17.82
N SER A 174 -11.87 -17.45 17.85
CA SER A 174 -12.67 -16.29 18.23
C SER A 174 -13.84 -16.03 17.26
N ILE A 175 -13.61 -16.16 15.96
CA ILE A 175 -14.66 -16.00 14.94
C ILE A 175 -15.71 -17.11 15.09
N THR A 176 -15.27 -18.35 15.30
CA THR A 176 -16.16 -19.50 15.48
C THR A 176 -17.02 -19.33 16.74
N ALA A 177 -16.44 -18.80 17.81
CA ALA A 177 -17.18 -18.49 19.04
C ALA A 177 -18.27 -17.43 18.80
N ILE A 178 -17.97 -16.37 18.03
CA ILE A 178 -18.96 -15.35 17.66
C ILE A 178 -20.09 -15.96 16.82
N ILE A 179 -19.76 -16.81 15.84
CA ILE A 179 -20.77 -17.50 15.03
C ILE A 179 -21.67 -18.38 15.90
N GLN A 180 -21.08 -19.12 16.85
CA GLN A 180 -21.84 -19.94 17.79
C GLN A 180 -22.77 -19.08 18.65
N GLN A 181 -22.31 -17.91 19.11
CA GLN A 181 -23.14 -16.99 19.87
C GLN A 181 -24.30 -16.44 19.04
N ILE A 182 -24.05 -16.05 17.78
CA ILE A 182 -25.11 -15.61 16.85
C ILE A 182 -26.14 -16.72 16.64
N LEU A 183 -25.69 -17.97 16.45
CA LEU A 183 -26.58 -19.12 16.32
C LEU A 183 -27.41 -19.35 17.58
N GLN A 184 -26.82 -19.25 18.77
CA GLN A 184 -27.53 -19.37 20.03
C GLN A 184 -28.60 -18.28 20.19
N THR A 185 -28.31 -17.04 19.80
CA THR A 185 -29.30 -15.95 19.79
C THR A 185 -30.45 -16.25 18.82
N ILE A 186 -30.16 -16.73 17.61
CA ILE A 186 -31.20 -17.12 16.63
C ILE A 186 -32.05 -18.28 17.16
N ILE A 187 -31.46 -19.25 17.86
CA ILE A 187 -32.20 -20.36 18.48
C ILE A 187 -33.10 -19.86 19.61
N ALA A 188 -32.63 -18.91 20.42
CA ALA A 188 -33.39 -18.34 21.54
C ALA A 188 -34.55 -17.46 21.09
N ASP A 189 -34.33 -16.58 20.11
CA ASP A 189 -35.33 -15.64 19.60
C ASP A 189 -36.28 -16.28 18.57
N GLY A 190 -35.87 -17.42 17.99
CA GLY A 190 -36.56 -18.09 16.91
C GLY A 190 -36.20 -17.53 15.52
N VAL A 191 -36.38 -18.35 14.48
CA VAL A 191 -36.04 -17.98 13.09
C VAL A 191 -36.97 -16.88 12.54
N LYS A 192 -38.15 -16.75 13.13
CA LYS A 192 -39.21 -15.84 12.73
C LYS A 192 -39.42 -14.80 13.82
N LEU A 193 -39.18 -13.54 13.48
CA LEU A 193 -39.62 -12.42 14.31
C LEU A 193 -40.94 -11.91 13.75
N GLU A 194 -41.95 -11.86 14.61
CA GLU A 194 -43.28 -11.34 14.28
C GLU A 194 -43.32 -9.86 14.69
N ALA A 195 -43.43 -8.96 13.71
CA ALA A 195 -43.62 -7.54 13.95
C ALA A 195 -45.04 -7.14 13.49
N PRO A 196 -45.75 -6.28 14.22
CA PRO A 196 -47.04 -5.79 13.76
C PRO A 196 -46.86 -5.00 12.46
N ALA A 197 -47.68 -5.30 11.45
CA ALA A 197 -47.70 -4.56 10.20
C ALA A 197 -48.24 -3.16 10.45
N TRP A 198 -47.44 -2.14 10.21
CA TRP A 198 -47.83 -0.74 10.33
C TRP A 198 -47.65 -0.02 8.99
N ALA A 199 -48.63 0.81 8.64
CA ALA A 199 -48.58 1.68 7.47
C ALA A 199 -48.70 3.14 7.93
N VAL A 200 -47.90 4.02 7.33
CA VAL A 200 -48.01 5.47 7.54
C VAL A 200 -48.91 6.02 6.46
N THR A 201 -50.03 6.61 6.88
CA THR A 201 -50.95 7.31 5.99
C THR A 201 -50.34 8.64 5.52
N ARG A 202 -50.84 9.20 4.42
CA ARG A 202 -50.34 10.46 3.83
C ARG A 202 -50.40 11.67 4.80
N GLU A 203 -51.16 11.55 5.88
CA GLU A 203 -51.38 12.56 6.92
C GLU A 203 -50.45 12.39 8.14
N GLY A 204 -49.60 11.36 8.15
CA GLY A 204 -48.58 11.13 9.18
C GLY A 204 -49.00 10.19 10.32
N ASP A 205 -50.21 9.65 10.30
CA ASP A 205 -50.69 8.71 11.31
C ASP A 205 -50.27 7.26 11.01
N ILE A 206 -49.82 6.57 12.07
CA ILE A 206 -49.39 5.17 12.05
C ILE A 206 -50.61 4.29 12.28
N VAL A 207 -51.05 3.56 11.26
CA VAL A 207 -52.16 2.61 11.34
C VAL A 207 -51.60 1.20 11.42
N ILE A 208 -51.94 0.48 12.50
CA ILE A 208 -51.64 -0.95 12.66
C ILE A 208 -52.71 -1.73 11.87
N GLY A 209 -52.29 -2.67 11.02
CA GLY A 209 -53.21 -3.49 10.24
C GLY A 209 -53.99 -4.46 11.14
N GLU A 210 -55.28 -4.23 11.34
CA GLU A 210 -56.20 -5.14 12.05
C GLU A 210 -57.11 -5.84 11.03
N TYR A 211 -57.34 -7.15 11.19
CA TYR A 211 -58.34 -7.91 10.46
C TYR A 211 -59.29 -8.62 11.42
N ASN A 212 -60.57 -8.72 11.06
CA ASN A 212 -61.58 -9.44 11.83
C ASN A 212 -61.71 -10.86 11.29
N ASP A 213 -61.36 -11.87 12.08
CA ASP A 213 -61.53 -13.27 11.69
C ASP A 213 -63.03 -13.63 11.63
N PHE A 214 -63.45 -14.16 10.48
CA PHE A 214 -64.87 -14.41 10.14
C PHE A 214 -65.54 -15.52 10.95
N GLU A 215 -64.79 -16.31 11.72
CA GLU A 215 -65.32 -17.45 12.50
C GLU A 215 -65.39 -17.18 14.01
N THR A 216 -64.67 -16.20 14.55
CA THR A 216 -64.57 -15.97 16.01
C THR A 216 -64.87 -14.53 16.43
N GLY A 217 -64.93 -13.58 15.49
CA GLY A 217 -65.30 -12.18 15.79
C GLY A 217 -64.25 -11.41 16.61
N GLU A 218 -63.06 -11.97 16.82
CA GLU A 218 -61.96 -11.30 17.51
C GLU A 218 -61.08 -10.52 16.53
N LYS A 219 -60.71 -9.29 16.93
CA LYS A 219 -59.77 -8.44 16.20
C LYS A 219 -58.37 -9.02 16.32
N ARG A 220 -57.77 -9.43 15.21
CA ARG A 220 -56.37 -9.88 15.17
C ARG A 220 -55.50 -8.89 14.41
N ILE A 221 -54.34 -8.59 15.00
CA ILE A 221 -53.32 -7.75 14.38
C ILE A 221 -52.60 -8.59 13.31
N ILE A 222 -52.42 -8.01 12.12
CA ILE A 222 -51.63 -8.62 11.05
C ILE A 222 -50.17 -8.54 11.46
N MET A 223 -49.55 -9.70 11.71
CA MET A 223 -48.13 -9.80 12.04
C MET A 223 -47.33 -10.07 10.77
N GLU A 224 -46.44 -9.14 10.40
CA GLU A 224 -45.41 -9.39 9.39
C GLU A 224 -44.36 -10.35 9.96
N THR A 225 -44.22 -11.51 9.33
CA THR A 225 -43.15 -12.45 9.63
C THR A 225 -41.88 -12.01 8.91
N LYS A 226 -40.85 -11.58 9.64
CA LYS A 226 -39.52 -11.28 9.09
C LYS A 226 -38.52 -12.35 9.52
N ALA A 227 -37.61 -12.69 8.61
CA ALA A 227 -36.47 -13.55 8.94
C ALA A 227 -35.56 -12.84 9.95
N HIS A 228 -34.94 -13.60 10.85
CA HIS A 228 -34.06 -13.05 11.87
C HIS A 228 -32.94 -12.18 11.23
N PRO A 229 -32.77 -10.90 11.65
CA PRO A 229 -31.87 -9.95 10.99
C PRO A 229 -30.41 -10.40 11.02
N LEU A 230 -30.03 -11.26 11.96
CA LEU A 230 -28.67 -11.83 12.07
C LEU A 230 -28.35 -12.95 11.06
N LEU A 231 -29.34 -13.49 10.34
CA LEU A 231 -29.09 -14.54 9.32
C LEU A 231 -28.25 -14.01 8.16
N LYS A 232 -28.48 -12.76 7.73
CA LYS A 232 -27.73 -12.13 6.64
C LYS A 232 -26.27 -11.84 7.03
N PRO A 233 -25.97 -11.21 8.19
CA PRO A 233 -24.61 -11.12 8.71
C PRO A 233 -23.92 -12.48 8.83
N LEU A 234 -24.61 -13.51 9.33
CA LEU A 234 -24.03 -14.85 9.46
C LEU A 234 -23.61 -15.44 8.10
N GLN A 235 -24.44 -15.30 7.07
CA GLN A 235 -24.10 -15.73 5.71
C GLN A 235 -22.90 -14.96 5.13
N GLU A 236 -22.83 -13.66 5.39
CA GLU A 236 -21.72 -12.82 4.95
C GLU A 236 -20.42 -13.18 5.68
N PHE A 237 -20.47 -13.47 6.98
CA PHE A 237 -19.31 -13.91 7.74
C PHE A 237 -18.80 -15.29 7.32
N LEU A 238 -19.69 -16.27 7.10
CA LEU A 238 -19.31 -17.61 6.64
C LEU A 238 -18.68 -17.60 5.24
N SER A 239 -19.21 -16.78 4.33
CA SER A 239 -18.65 -16.68 2.97
C SER A 239 -17.29 -15.96 2.97
N ARG A 240 -17.09 -14.93 3.79
CA ARG A 240 -15.84 -14.17 3.85
C ARG A 240 -14.71 -14.85 4.61
N ASN A 241 -15.02 -15.64 5.65
CA ASN A 241 -14.00 -16.30 6.47
C ASN A 241 -13.27 -17.44 5.73
N ASN A 242 -13.89 -18.04 4.71
CA ASN A 242 -13.27 -19.12 3.92
C ASN A 242 -12.12 -18.67 3.00
N MET A 243 -11.90 -17.36 2.82
CA MET A 243 -10.86 -16.83 1.90
C MET A 243 -9.51 -16.54 2.60
N ALA A 244 -9.40 -16.68 3.92
CA ALA A 244 -8.34 -16.01 4.67
C ALA A 244 -6.92 -16.63 4.59
N LEU A 245 -6.74 -17.85 4.07
CA LEU A 245 -5.41 -18.50 4.02
C LEU A 245 -4.99 -18.97 2.63
N SER A 246 -5.91 -19.47 1.83
CA SER A 246 -5.64 -19.95 0.46
C SER A 246 -5.31 -18.82 -0.51
N ASP A 247 -5.93 -17.65 -0.36
CA ASP A 247 -5.74 -16.50 -1.26
C ASP A 247 -4.53 -15.62 -0.92
N MET A 248 -3.91 -15.78 0.25
CA MET A 248 -2.73 -14.99 0.65
C MET A 248 -1.41 -15.53 0.07
N GLY A 249 -1.46 -16.47 -0.88
CA GLY A 249 -0.26 -17.03 -1.55
C GLY A 249 0.67 -17.83 -0.64
N MET A 250 0.30 -18.08 0.62
CA MET A 250 1.14 -18.75 1.62
C MET A 250 0.74 -20.21 1.89
N THR A 251 -0.13 -20.80 1.06
CA THR A 251 -0.41 -22.24 1.16
C THR A 251 0.63 -23.04 0.40
N PRO A 252 1.04 -24.22 0.89
CA PRO A 252 1.98 -25.10 0.18
C PRO A 252 1.51 -25.42 -1.26
N LYS A 253 0.19 -25.46 -1.51
CA LYS A 253 -0.35 -25.62 -2.87
C LYS A 253 -0.15 -24.41 -3.79
N ALA A 254 -0.22 -23.19 -3.27
CA ALA A 254 0.08 -21.98 -4.05
C ALA A 254 1.58 -21.87 -4.33
N ILE A 255 2.40 -22.24 -3.34
CA ILE A 255 3.87 -22.29 -3.47
C ILE A 255 4.30 -23.37 -4.48
N GLU A 256 3.70 -24.56 -4.45
CA GLU A 256 3.92 -25.63 -5.45
C GLU A 256 3.48 -25.23 -6.87
N LEU A 257 2.56 -24.27 -7.00
CA LEU A 257 2.11 -23.70 -8.29
C LEU A 257 3.07 -22.60 -8.81
N GLU A 258 3.73 -21.87 -7.91
CA GLU A 258 4.69 -20.80 -8.24
C GLU A 258 6.13 -21.30 -8.41
N GLU A 259 6.57 -22.31 -7.65
CA GLU A 259 7.91 -22.91 -7.77
C GLU A 259 8.27 -23.45 -9.18
N PRO A 260 7.38 -24.08 -9.97
CA PRO A 260 7.71 -24.48 -11.34
C PRO A 260 7.91 -23.30 -12.29
N GLN A 261 7.55 -22.07 -11.90
CA GLN A 261 7.77 -20.87 -12.72
C GLN A 261 9.13 -20.21 -12.47
N MET A 262 9.72 -20.33 -11.28
CA MET A 262 11.02 -19.71 -10.97
C MET A 262 12.24 -20.42 -11.60
N GLY A 263 12.08 -21.66 -12.05
CA GLY A 263 13.13 -22.43 -12.73
C GLY A 263 13.15 -22.31 -14.25
N ARG A 264 12.18 -21.63 -14.85
CA ARG A 264 12.19 -21.33 -16.30
C ARG A 264 12.75 -19.94 -16.50
N LEU A 265 13.74 -19.82 -17.38
CA LEU A 265 14.11 -18.52 -17.95
C LEU A 265 12.81 -17.82 -18.34
N ALA A 266 12.56 -16.65 -17.76
CA ALA A 266 11.39 -15.85 -18.07
C ALA A 266 11.25 -15.80 -19.59
N PRO A 267 10.10 -16.19 -20.16
CA PRO A 267 9.90 -16.01 -21.58
C PRO A 267 10.03 -14.51 -21.82
N GLY A 268 11.12 -14.11 -22.47
CA GLY A 268 11.23 -12.77 -23.03
C GLY A 268 9.95 -12.53 -23.81
N GLY A 269 9.30 -11.39 -23.54
CA GLY A 269 8.00 -11.07 -24.07
C GLY A 269 7.94 -11.31 -25.58
N ASP A 270 7.15 -12.30 -25.96
CA ASP A 270 6.31 -12.37 -27.16
C ASP A 270 5.82 -13.82 -27.29
N GLY A 271 4.60 -14.08 -26.83
CA GLY A 271 3.83 -15.28 -27.14
C GLY A 271 4.38 -16.60 -26.60
N ILE A 272 3.50 -17.39 -26.01
CA ILE A 272 3.80 -18.80 -25.73
C ILE A 272 3.89 -19.51 -27.08
N ALA A 273 5.08 -19.55 -27.68
CA ALA A 273 5.39 -20.50 -28.74
C ALA A 273 5.65 -21.84 -28.05
N THR A 274 4.58 -22.61 -27.82
CA THR A 274 4.72 -24.05 -27.64
C THR A 274 5.37 -24.58 -28.92
N LEU A 275 6.70 -24.72 -28.91
CA LEU A 275 7.41 -25.43 -29.98
C LEU A 275 6.72 -26.78 -30.15
N SER A 276 6.28 -27.06 -31.38
CA SER A 276 5.63 -28.33 -31.66
C SER A 276 6.62 -29.47 -31.33
N LEU A 277 6.10 -30.64 -30.97
CA LEU A 277 6.95 -31.80 -30.64
C LEU A 277 7.96 -32.12 -31.75
N GLU A 278 7.60 -31.82 -33.00
CA GLU A 278 8.45 -31.96 -34.19
C GLU A 278 9.60 -30.94 -34.21
N GLU A 279 9.34 -29.67 -33.86
CA GLU A 279 10.37 -28.64 -33.77
C GLU A 279 11.35 -28.90 -32.62
N TYR A 280 10.87 -29.45 -31.50
CA TYR A 280 11.72 -29.89 -30.40
C TYR A 280 12.58 -31.09 -30.80
N ALA A 281 11.99 -32.08 -31.47
CA ALA A 281 12.72 -33.23 -32.00
C ALA A 281 13.81 -32.78 -33.00
N ALA A 282 13.48 -31.86 -33.92
CA ALA A 282 14.43 -31.30 -34.87
C ALA A 282 15.61 -30.59 -34.18
N LYS A 283 15.33 -29.69 -33.23
CA LYS A 283 16.38 -28.99 -32.46
C LYS A 283 17.23 -29.93 -31.61
N SER A 284 16.63 -30.99 -31.05
CA SER A 284 17.37 -32.01 -30.31
C SER A 284 18.28 -32.85 -31.21
N SER A 285 17.84 -33.14 -32.44
CA SER A 285 18.66 -33.86 -33.42
C SER A 285 19.84 -33.01 -33.91
N GLU A 286 19.63 -31.71 -34.08
CA GLU A 286 20.66 -30.75 -34.47
C GLU A 286 21.72 -30.58 -33.37
N SER A 287 21.30 -30.49 -32.11
CA SER A 287 22.23 -30.39 -30.98
C SER A 287 23.05 -31.67 -30.78
N LEU A 288 22.44 -32.85 -30.98
CA LEU A 288 23.16 -34.13 -30.96
C LEU A 288 24.15 -34.26 -32.13
N ALA A 289 23.79 -33.79 -33.32
CA ALA A 289 24.70 -33.75 -34.46
C ALA A 289 25.90 -32.81 -34.21
N ALA A 290 25.66 -31.65 -33.61
CA ALA A 290 26.71 -30.71 -33.22
C ALA A 290 27.64 -31.30 -32.14
N LEU A 291 27.08 -32.04 -31.17
CA LEU A 291 27.86 -32.72 -30.14
C LEU A 291 28.76 -33.81 -30.74
N LYS A 292 28.23 -34.61 -31.66
CA LYS A 292 29.00 -35.63 -32.39
C LYS A 292 30.18 -35.01 -33.13
N ALA A 293 29.96 -33.91 -33.84
CA ALA A 293 31.03 -33.20 -34.54
C ALA A 293 32.12 -32.66 -33.58
N GLN A 294 31.75 -32.24 -32.37
CA GLN A 294 32.73 -31.81 -31.35
C GLN A 294 33.54 -33.00 -30.81
N VAL A 295 32.90 -34.15 -30.59
CA VAL A 295 33.56 -35.39 -30.15
C VAL A 295 34.54 -35.88 -31.22
N ASP A 296 34.15 -35.86 -32.50
CA ASP A 296 35.03 -36.28 -33.60
C ASP A 296 36.26 -35.36 -33.72
N ARG A 297 36.08 -34.05 -33.53
CA ARG A 297 37.20 -33.09 -33.48
C ARG A 297 38.09 -33.32 -32.26
N ALA A 298 37.51 -33.63 -31.10
CA ALA A 298 38.27 -33.94 -29.88
C ALA A 298 39.09 -35.23 -30.05
N ASN A 299 38.52 -36.27 -30.66
CA ASN A 299 39.21 -37.51 -30.96
C ASN A 299 40.35 -37.31 -31.98
N ALA A 300 40.11 -36.52 -33.04
CA ALA A 300 41.15 -36.17 -34.01
C ALA A 300 42.30 -35.37 -33.38
N ARG A 301 42.01 -34.49 -32.40
CA ARG A 301 43.04 -33.79 -31.62
C ARG A 301 43.81 -34.74 -30.71
N LYS A 302 43.14 -35.67 -30.04
CA LYS A 302 43.77 -36.69 -29.18
C LYS A 302 44.72 -37.61 -29.96
N GLN A 303 44.37 -37.97 -31.20
CA GLN A 303 45.24 -38.78 -32.07
C GLN A 303 46.47 -38.02 -32.59
N ARG A 304 46.41 -36.68 -32.63
CA ARG A 304 47.52 -35.81 -33.04
C ARG A 304 48.32 -35.28 -31.84
N ASP A 305 47.99 -35.72 -30.64
CA ASP A 305 48.67 -35.29 -29.43
C ASP A 305 50.10 -35.89 -29.41
N PRO A 306 51.16 -35.05 -29.45
CA PRO A 306 52.53 -35.51 -29.54
C PRO A 306 52.92 -36.43 -28.37
N VAL A 307 52.38 -36.19 -27.17
CA VAL A 307 52.65 -37.00 -25.98
C VAL A 307 52.12 -38.42 -26.15
N LEU A 308 50.96 -38.58 -26.78
CA LEU A 308 50.34 -39.88 -27.00
C LEU A 308 51.06 -40.69 -28.09
N ILE A 309 51.58 -40.00 -29.11
CA ILE A 309 52.41 -40.58 -30.18
C ILE A 309 53.77 -41.02 -29.62
N GLU A 310 54.41 -40.19 -28.79
CA GLU A 310 55.66 -40.55 -28.10
C GLU A 310 55.47 -41.76 -27.18
N TYR A 311 54.34 -41.85 -26.47
CA TYR A 311 54.01 -42.99 -25.62
C TYR A 311 53.76 -44.28 -26.42
N GLN A 312 53.11 -44.19 -27.59
CA GLN A 312 52.91 -45.32 -28.50
C GLN A 312 54.22 -45.77 -29.17
N GLN A 313 55.13 -44.84 -29.47
CA GLN A 313 56.45 -45.16 -30.02
C GLN A 313 57.40 -45.77 -28.98
N GLN A 314 57.31 -45.36 -27.71
CA GLN A 314 58.12 -45.91 -26.62
C GLN A 314 57.65 -47.29 -26.14
N ASN A 315 56.35 -47.58 -26.20
CA ASN A 315 55.79 -48.86 -25.74
C ASN A 315 55.71 -49.96 -26.81
N GLY A 316 56.21 -49.73 -28.02
CA GLY A 316 56.22 -50.74 -29.09
C GLY A 316 54.82 -51.04 -29.61
N GLY A 317 54.52 -50.58 -30.83
CA GLY A 317 53.29 -50.96 -31.51
C GLY A 317 53.22 -52.47 -31.70
N GLU A 318 52.30 -53.13 -31.00
CA GLU A 318 51.73 -54.38 -31.48
C GLU A 318 50.72 -54.07 -32.58
N GLN A 319 50.84 -54.81 -33.67
CA GLN A 319 49.95 -54.83 -34.83
C GLN A 319 48.50 -55.13 -34.45
#